data_AF-A0A6I2WK46-F1
#
_entry.id   AF-A0A6I2WK46-F1
#
_cell.length_a   1.000
_cell.length_b   1.000
_cell.length_c   1.000
_cell.angle_alpha   90.00
_cell.angle_beta   90.00
_cell.angle_gamma   90.00
#
_symmetry.space_group_name_H-M   'P 1'
#
loop_
_entity.id
_entity.type
_entity.pdbx_description
1 polymer ?
#
loop_
_entity_poly.entity_id
_entity_poly.type
_entity_poly.pdbx_seq_one_letter_code
_entity_poly.pdbx_strand_id
1 'polypeptide(L)'
;MRRLFLAGVLIVSLTFSLHLIRSQNRGAPDFPQMQISSQTREVTIEIPPGSTGSDIAALLFTSGVVKSSSAFFRVAVGDSRSAKIAPGAHRLSLEISAQQALDQLLDSKRMPDLFVVTEGAWNSEILAELRSRGFTKMEIDSAIKSVKLPSGFSSLEG
;
A
#
# COMPACT_ATOMS: atom_id res chain seq x y z
N MET A 1 34.57 39.68 -33.10
CA MET A 1 33.50 39.93 -32.11
C MET A 1 32.15 39.31 -32.46
N ARG A 2 31.55 39.59 -33.64
CA ARG A 2 30.19 39.10 -34.01
C ARG A 2 30.00 37.58 -33.98
N ARG A 3 30.99 36.79 -34.44
CA ARG A 3 30.92 35.31 -34.49
C ARG A 3 30.95 34.66 -33.10
N LEU A 4 31.64 35.28 -32.14
CA LEU A 4 31.72 34.79 -30.75
C LEU A 4 30.40 35.03 -30.00
N PHE A 5 29.76 36.18 -30.23
CA PHE A 5 28.42 36.47 -29.71
C PHE A 5 27.35 35.51 -30.26
N LEU A 6 27.38 35.24 -31.57
CA LEU A 6 26.46 34.29 -32.22
C LEU A 6 26.58 32.88 -31.64
N ALA A 7 27.81 32.39 -31.43
CA ALA A 7 28.05 31.08 -30.82
C ALA A 7 27.54 31.01 -29.37
N GLY A 8 27.78 32.05 -28.57
CA GLY A 8 27.31 32.12 -27.17
C GLY A 8 25.79 32.08 -27.05
N VAL A 9 25.06 32.85 -27.88
CA VAL A 9 23.59 32.83 -27.91
C VAL A 9 23.06 31.46 -28.34
N LEU A 10 23.71 30.81 -29.30
CA LEU A 10 23.32 29.48 -29.77
C LEU A 10 23.45 28.43 -28.65
N ILE A 11 24.55 28.45 -27.89
CA ILE A 11 24.76 27.55 -26.75
C ILE A 11 23.72 27.81 -25.63
N VAL A 12 23.44 29.06 -25.29
CA VAL A 12 22.44 29.40 -24.27
C VAL A 12 21.03 28.97 -24.73
N SER A 13 20.68 29.20 -25.99
CA SER A 13 19.40 28.76 -26.53
C SER A 13 19.26 27.23 -26.52
N LEU A 14 20.31 26.50 -26.91
CA LEU A 14 20.30 25.04 -26.94
C LEU A 14 20.21 24.44 -25.52
N THR A 15 20.97 24.97 -24.56
CA THR A 15 20.91 24.53 -23.15
C THR A 15 19.57 24.87 -22.51
N PHE A 16 19.01 26.05 -22.78
CA PHE A 16 17.69 26.44 -22.30
C PHE A 16 16.58 25.59 -22.92
N SER A 17 16.65 25.29 -24.22
CA SER A 17 15.73 24.36 -24.89
C SER A 17 15.81 22.96 -24.31
N LEU A 18 17.01 22.43 -24.06
CA LEU A 18 17.20 21.13 -23.39
C LEU A 18 16.66 21.14 -21.95
N HIS A 19 16.82 22.25 -21.23
CA HIS A 19 16.26 22.43 -19.88
C HIS A 19 14.73 22.42 -19.89
N LEU A 20 14.11 23.11 -20.86
CA LEU A 20 12.65 23.13 -21.03
C LEU A 20 12.07 21.78 -21.45
N ILE A 21 12.77 21.02 -22.31
CA ILE A 21 12.35 19.66 -22.69
C ILE A 21 12.42 18.74 -21.47
N ARG A 22 13.46 18.86 -20.64
CA ARG A 22 13.57 18.11 -19.38
C ARG A 22 12.48 18.51 -18.37
N SER A 23 12.15 19.80 -18.25
CA SER A 23 11.09 20.24 -17.34
C SER A 23 9.68 19.86 -17.81
N GLN A 24 9.50 19.62 -19.12
CA GLN A 24 8.26 19.15 -19.72
C GLN A 24 8.08 17.63 -19.74
N ASN A 25 9.00 16.85 -19.15
CA ASN A 25 8.67 15.47 -18.74
C ASN A 25 7.66 15.55 -17.59
N ARG A 26 6.39 15.78 -17.98
CA ARG A 26 5.21 15.71 -17.13
C ARG A 26 5.27 14.36 -16.44
N GLY A 27 5.36 14.37 -15.11
CA GLY A 27 5.47 13.14 -14.32
C GLY A 27 4.36 12.15 -14.67
N ALA A 28 4.57 10.87 -14.32
CA ALA A 28 3.58 9.82 -14.57
C ALA A 28 2.16 10.30 -14.18
N PRO A 29 1.14 10.07 -15.03
CA PRO A 29 -0.22 10.52 -14.76
C PRO A 29 -0.70 10.03 -13.39
N ASP A 30 -1.16 10.96 -12.57
CA ASP A 30 -1.73 10.66 -11.24
C ASP A 30 -3.14 11.25 -11.13
N PHE A 31 -3.95 10.69 -10.23
CA PHE A 31 -5.23 11.31 -9.86
C PHE A 31 -4.97 12.52 -8.95
N PRO A 32 -5.85 13.54 -8.98
CA PRO A 32 -5.77 14.62 -8.01
C PRO A 32 -6.03 14.07 -6.60
N GLN A 33 -5.46 14.74 -5.59
CA GLN A 33 -5.81 14.41 -4.21
C GLN A 33 -7.30 14.68 -3.97
N MET A 34 -8.01 13.69 -3.44
CA MET A 34 -9.44 13.80 -3.10
C MET A 34 -9.69 13.67 -1.61
N GLN A 35 -10.77 14.26 -1.11
CA GLN A 35 -11.22 13.99 0.26
C GLN A 35 -11.94 12.64 0.31
N ILE A 36 -11.34 11.67 1.02
CA ILE A 36 -11.92 10.34 1.20
C ILE A 36 -13.02 10.44 2.26
N SER A 37 -14.27 10.29 1.84
CA SER A 37 -15.44 10.20 2.71
C SER A 37 -16.05 8.80 2.64
N SER A 38 -17.02 8.51 3.51
CA SER A 38 -17.75 7.23 3.56
C SER A 38 -18.55 6.89 2.31
N GLN A 39 -18.71 7.84 1.37
CA GLN A 39 -19.38 7.63 0.08
C GLN A 39 -18.41 7.27 -1.05
N THR A 40 -17.10 7.25 -0.77
CA THR A 40 -16.09 6.89 -1.77
C THR A 40 -16.20 5.41 -2.10
N ARG A 41 -16.13 5.06 -3.39
CA ARG A 41 -16.08 3.65 -3.81
C ARG A 41 -14.76 3.03 -3.33
N GLU A 42 -14.83 1.86 -2.71
CA GLU A 42 -13.67 1.12 -2.23
C GLU A 42 -13.58 -0.26 -2.90
N VAL A 43 -12.37 -0.77 -3.01
CA VAL A 43 -12.05 -2.11 -3.49
C VAL A 43 -11.10 -2.79 -2.51
N THR A 44 -11.31 -4.08 -2.27
CA THR A 44 -10.35 -4.89 -1.52
C THR A 44 -9.40 -5.55 -2.50
N ILE A 45 -8.10 -5.31 -2.34
CA ILE A 45 -7.04 -5.95 -3.11
C ILE A 45 -6.24 -6.89 -2.21
N GLU A 46 -5.74 -7.98 -2.77
CA GLU A 46 -4.85 -8.90 -2.07
C GLU A 46 -3.42 -8.70 -2.55
N ILE A 47 -2.52 -8.37 -1.62
CA ILE A 47 -1.08 -8.21 -1.91
C ILE A 47 -0.36 -9.51 -1.55
N PRO A 48 0.18 -10.25 -2.54
CA PRO A 48 0.92 -11.47 -2.27
C PRO A 48 2.18 -11.23 -1.41
N PRO A 49 2.58 -12.19 -0.57
CA PRO A 49 3.84 -12.10 0.16
C PRO A 49 5.04 -12.04 -0.80
N GLY A 50 6.00 -11.18 -0.50
CA GLY A 50 7.19 -10.98 -1.35
C GLY A 50 6.98 -10.10 -2.58
N SER A 51 5.81 -9.47 -2.74
CA SER A 51 5.54 -8.52 -3.83
C SER A 51 6.52 -7.35 -3.81
N THR A 52 7.06 -7.00 -4.97
CA THR A 52 7.91 -5.81 -5.11
C THR A 52 7.07 -4.54 -5.24
N GLY A 53 7.67 -3.37 -5.03
CA GLY A 53 6.98 -2.10 -5.23
C GLY A 53 6.42 -1.93 -6.65
N SER A 54 7.05 -2.54 -7.66
CA SER A 54 6.55 -2.56 -9.04
C SER A 54 5.34 -3.47 -9.21
N ASP A 55 5.31 -4.63 -8.55
CA ASP A 55 4.17 -5.56 -8.59
C ASP A 55 2.95 -4.93 -7.93
N ILE A 56 3.14 -4.31 -6.77
CA ILE A 56 2.09 -3.56 -6.07
C ILE A 56 1.59 -2.41 -6.96
N ALA A 57 2.49 -1.68 -7.61
CA ALA A 57 2.12 -0.62 -8.53
C ALA A 57 1.26 -1.10 -9.71
N ALA A 58 1.61 -2.26 -10.28
CA ALA A 58 0.84 -2.88 -11.36
C ALA A 58 -0.54 -3.32 -10.86
N LEU A 59 -0.59 -3.98 -9.70
CA LEU A 59 -1.83 -4.42 -9.07
C LEU A 59 -2.79 -3.24 -8.84
N LEU A 60 -2.32 -2.17 -8.19
CA LEU A 60 -3.13 -0.97 -7.93
C LEU A 60 -3.66 -0.32 -9.21
N PHE A 61 -2.87 -0.34 -10.28
CA PHE A 61 -3.29 0.17 -11.57
C PHE A 61 -4.38 -0.71 -12.20
N THR A 62 -4.19 -2.04 -12.18
CA THR A 62 -5.20 -2.98 -12.71
C THR A 62 -6.51 -2.95 -11.92
N SER A 63 -6.44 -2.67 -10.62
CA SER A 63 -7.61 -2.51 -9.75
C SER A 63 -8.26 -1.13 -9.83
N GLY A 64 -7.73 -0.19 -10.63
CA GLY A 64 -8.28 1.16 -10.79
C GLY A 64 -8.12 2.06 -9.56
N VAL A 65 -7.24 1.69 -8.62
CA VAL A 65 -6.96 2.50 -7.43
C VAL A 65 -6.12 3.73 -7.80
N VAL A 66 -5.08 3.53 -8.62
CA VAL A 66 -4.18 4.60 -9.09
C VAL A 66 -4.26 4.78 -10.60
N LYS A 67 -3.98 5.99 -11.08
CA LYS A 67 -4.07 6.32 -12.51
C LYS A 67 -2.93 5.70 -13.33
N SER A 68 -1.78 5.50 -12.72
CA SER A 68 -0.61 4.89 -13.36
C SER A 68 0.23 4.15 -12.34
N SER A 69 0.68 2.94 -12.70
CA SER A 69 1.65 2.18 -11.92
C SER A 69 2.94 2.97 -11.70
N SER A 70 3.45 3.65 -12.72
CA SER A 70 4.67 4.46 -12.61
C SER A 70 4.52 5.68 -11.68
N ALA A 71 3.29 6.17 -11.44
CA ALA A 71 3.03 7.22 -10.46
C ALA A 71 3.19 6.67 -9.03
N PHE A 72 2.56 5.54 -8.75
CA PHE A 72 2.70 4.86 -7.47
C PHE A 72 4.14 4.40 -7.21
N PHE A 73 4.79 3.78 -8.18
CA PHE A 73 6.17 3.31 -8.03
C PHE A 73 7.12 4.45 -7.64
N ARG A 74 6.99 5.63 -8.24
CA ARG A 74 7.80 6.80 -7.89
C ARG A 74 7.56 7.24 -6.44
N VAL A 75 6.31 7.25 -6.00
CA VAL A 75 5.96 7.56 -4.60
C VAL A 75 6.52 6.51 -3.65
N ALA A 76 6.37 5.23 -3.98
CA ALA A 76 6.89 4.12 -3.18
C ALA A 76 8.42 4.17 -3.05
N VAL A 77 9.16 4.47 -4.13
CA VAL A 77 10.62 4.62 -4.09
C VAL A 77 11.04 5.88 -3.33
N GLY A 78 10.26 6.97 -3.43
CA GLY A 78 10.54 8.23 -2.75
C GLY A 78 10.27 8.21 -1.25
N ASP A 79 9.46 7.28 -0.76
CA ASP A 79 9.07 7.17 0.65
C ASP A 79 9.54 5.84 1.26
N SER A 80 10.46 5.92 2.22
CA SER A 80 10.98 4.76 2.96
C SER A 80 9.90 3.93 3.68
N ARG A 81 8.72 4.50 3.97
CA ARG A 81 7.61 3.80 4.61
C ARG A 81 7.01 2.72 3.70
N SER A 82 7.18 2.83 2.39
CA SER A 82 6.67 1.83 1.42
C SER A 82 7.21 0.41 1.66
N ALA A 83 8.40 0.28 2.24
CA ALA A 83 8.96 -1.01 2.63
C ALA A 83 8.18 -1.71 3.75
N LYS A 84 7.29 -1.00 4.44
CA LYS A 84 6.44 -1.51 5.54
C LYS A 84 5.04 -1.94 5.08
N ILE A 85 4.75 -1.92 3.77
CA ILE A 85 3.47 -2.39 3.25
C ILE A 85 3.34 -3.88 3.62
N ALA A 86 2.31 -4.20 4.41
CA ALA A 86 2.06 -5.56 4.84
C ALA A 86 1.47 -6.38 3.68
N PRO A 87 1.83 -7.66 3.54
CA PRO A 87 1.10 -8.57 2.65
C PRO A 87 -0.31 -8.85 3.19
N GLY A 88 -1.21 -9.30 2.30
CA GLY A 88 -2.60 -9.64 2.62
C GLY A 88 -3.62 -8.69 2.00
N ALA A 89 -4.87 -8.75 2.49
CA ALA A 89 -5.97 -7.95 1.99
C ALA A 89 -5.92 -6.50 2.50
N HIS A 90 -6.11 -5.54 1.58
CA HIS A 90 -6.18 -4.11 1.85
C HIS A 90 -7.40 -3.50 1.19
N ARG A 91 -8.17 -2.73 1.96
CA ARG A 91 -9.33 -1.98 1.47
C ARG A 91 -8.93 -0.57 1.08
N LEU A 92 -8.94 -0.31 -0.22
CA LEU A 92 -8.47 0.93 -0.82
C LEU A 92 -9.60 1.69 -1.51
N SER A 93 -9.57 3.00 -1.46
CA SER A 93 -10.47 3.86 -2.22
C SER A 93 -10.06 3.87 -3.70
N LEU A 94 -11.04 3.88 -4.60
CA LEU A 94 -10.80 3.95 -6.05
C LEU A 94 -10.44 5.36 -6.51
N GLU A 95 -9.71 5.45 -7.62
CA GLU A 95 -9.38 6.72 -8.30
C GLU A 95 -8.68 7.76 -7.41
N ILE A 96 -7.82 7.31 -6.50
CA ILE A 96 -7.07 8.17 -5.58
C ILE A 96 -5.64 8.45 -6.08
N SER A 97 -5.04 9.52 -5.57
CA SER A 97 -3.64 9.83 -5.88
C SER A 97 -2.69 8.74 -5.37
N ALA A 98 -1.54 8.59 -6.03
CA ALA A 98 -0.50 7.63 -5.64
C ALA A 98 -0.05 7.78 -4.17
N GLN A 99 0.02 9.02 -3.67
CA GLN A 99 0.36 9.31 -2.27
C GLN A 99 -0.71 8.77 -1.31
N GLN A 100 -1.99 9.01 -1.63
CA GLN A 100 -3.09 8.52 -0.81
C GLN A 100 -3.20 7.01 -0.83
N ALA A 101 -2.92 6.38 -1.98
CA ALA A 101 -2.86 4.93 -2.07
C ALA A 101 -1.77 4.35 -1.15
N LEU A 102 -0.58 4.97 -1.10
CA LEU A 102 0.47 4.57 -0.17
C LEU A 102 0.03 4.76 1.28
N ASP A 103 -0.54 5.91 1.63
CA ASP A 103 -0.97 6.17 3.00
C ASP A 103 -2.08 5.19 3.45
N GLN A 104 -2.99 4.78 2.55
CA GLN A 104 -4.00 3.77 2.85
C GLN A 104 -3.43 2.36 2.99
N LEU A 105 -2.43 1.98 2.18
CA LEU A 105 -1.73 0.69 2.29
C LEU A 105 -0.94 0.53 3.59
N LEU A 106 -0.58 1.65 4.22
CA LEU A 106 0.12 1.68 5.50
C LEU A 106 -0.86 1.77 6.69
N ASP A 107 -2.16 1.93 6.44
CA ASP A 107 -3.18 2.01 7.48
C ASP A 107 -3.67 0.60 7.85
N SER A 108 -3.26 0.12 9.01
CA SER A 108 -3.68 -1.19 9.54
C SER A 108 -5.19 -1.31 9.74
N LYS A 109 -5.91 -0.20 9.92
CA LYS A 109 -7.39 -0.20 10.05
C LYS A 109 -8.10 -0.55 8.74
N ARG A 110 -7.37 -0.49 7.62
CA ARG A 110 -7.87 -0.83 6.28
C ARG A 110 -7.56 -2.27 5.88
N MET A 111 -6.99 -3.07 6.78
CA MET A 111 -6.75 -4.51 6.56
C MET A 111 -7.87 -5.32 7.22
N PRO A 112 -8.86 -5.82 6.46
CA PRO A 112 -9.99 -6.57 7.04
C PRO A 112 -9.56 -7.87 7.73
N ASP A 113 -8.48 -8.49 7.26
CA ASP A 113 -8.00 -9.78 7.77
C ASP A 113 -6.99 -9.65 8.92
N LEU A 114 -6.67 -8.42 9.35
CA LEU A 114 -5.71 -8.20 10.42
C LEU A 114 -6.35 -8.53 11.78
N PHE A 115 -5.90 -9.63 12.37
CA PHE A 115 -6.25 -10.04 13.74
C PHE A 115 -5.13 -9.62 14.70
N VAL A 116 -5.43 -8.75 15.67
CA VAL A 116 -4.46 -8.26 16.66
C VAL A 116 -4.70 -8.95 17.99
N VAL A 117 -3.75 -9.76 18.45
CA VAL A 117 -3.75 -10.31 19.81
C VAL A 117 -3.02 -9.32 20.72
N THR A 118 -3.71 -8.81 21.74
CA THR A 118 -3.08 -7.94 22.74
C THR A 118 -2.41 -8.78 23.83
N GLU A 119 -1.24 -8.36 24.30
CA GLU A 119 -0.56 -9.03 25.41
C GLU A 119 -1.43 -9.03 26.68
N GLY A 120 -1.44 -10.16 27.39
CA GLY A 120 -2.26 -10.32 28.62
C GLY A 120 -3.75 -10.56 28.37
N ALA A 121 -4.21 -10.61 27.12
CA ALA A 121 -5.57 -11.04 26.81
C ALA A 121 -5.76 -12.51 27.17
N TRP A 122 -6.89 -12.83 27.81
CA TRP A 122 -7.26 -14.19 28.14
C TRP A 122 -7.69 -14.93 26.88
N ASN A 123 -7.55 -16.26 26.86
CA ASN A 123 -8.03 -17.04 25.72
C ASN A 123 -9.53 -16.80 25.49
N SER A 124 -10.33 -16.71 26.54
CA SER A 124 -11.77 -16.43 26.44
C SER A 124 -12.09 -15.13 25.69
N GLU A 125 -11.27 -14.09 25.84
CA GLU A 125 -11.41 -12.80 25.17
C GLU A 125 -11.05 -12.92 23.69
N ILE A 126 -9.93 -13.56 23.37
CA ILE A 126 -9.49 -13.80 21.98
C ILE A 126 -10.54 -14.62 21.22
N LEU A 127 -11.07 -15.69 21.84
CA LEU A 127 -12.10 -16.53 21.22
C LEU A 127 -13.41 -15.77 21.04
N ALA A 128 -13.75 -14.83 21.93
CA ALA A 128 -14.90 -13.95 21.77
C ALA A 128 -14.70 -12.96 20.61
N GLU A 129 -13.51 -12.39 20.47
CA GLU A 129 -13.15 -11.51 19.35
C GLU A 129 -13.23 -12.24 18.01
N LEU A 130 -12.72 -13.48 17.93
CA LEU A 130 -12.86 -14.33 16.73
C LEU A 130 -14.32 -14.55 16.35
N ARG A 131 -15.20 -14.85 17.32
CA ARG A 131 -16.64 -14.98 17.06
C ARG A 131 -17.24 -13.67 16.55
N SER A 132 -16.83 -12.52 17.09
CA SER A 132 -17.30 -11.21 16.62
C SER A 132 -16.90 -10.91 15.16
N ARG A 133 -15.82 -11.53 14.66
CA ARG A 133 -15.34 -11.42 13.28
C ARG A 133 -15.94 -12.47 12.33
N GLY A 134 -16.87 -13.30 12.79
CA GLY A 134 -17.65 -14.20 11.94
C GLY A 134 -17.28 -15.69 12.03
N PHE A 135 -16.30 -16.06 12.85
CA PHE A 135 -15.96 -17.47 13.07
C PHE A 135 -16.98 -18.16 13.97
N THR A 136 -17.39 -19.36 13.60
CA THR A 136 -18.34 -20.14 14.41
C THR A 136 -17.64 -20.80 15.59
N LYS A 137 -18.40 -21.06 16.66
CA LYS A 137 -17.88 -21.81 17.83
C LYS A 137 -17.30 -23.17 17.43
N MET A 138 -17.95 -23.88 16.49
CA MET A 138 -17.49 -25.21 16.07
C MET A 138 -16.14 -25.15 15.34
N GLU A 139 -15.95 -24.18 14.45
CA GLU A 139 -14.67 -24.00 13.74
C GLU A 139 -13.55 -23.69 14.72
N ILE A 140 -13.81 -22.80 15.68
CA ILE A 140 -12.85 -22.42 16.71
C ILE A 140 -12.50 -23.62 17.60
N ASP A 141 -13.50 -24.35 18.10
CA ASP A 141 -13.28 -25.52 18.96
C ASP A 141 -12.53 -26.64 18.21
N SER A 142 -12.76 -26.78 16.90
CA SER A 142 -12.05 -27.74 16.05
C SER A 142 -10.59 -27.32 15.83
N ALA A 143 -10.34 -26.02 15.62
CA ALA A 143 -9.00 -25.47 15.47
C ALA A 143 -8.19 -25.63 16.78
N ILE A 144 -8.79 -25.34 17.93
CA ILE A 144 -8.14 -25.51 19.25
C ILE A 144 -7.67 -26.96 19.45
N LYS A 145 -8.50 -27.95 19.11
CA LYS A 145 -8.16 -29.37 19.27
C LYS A 145 -7.05 -29.84 18.33
N SER A 146 -6.84 -29.17 17.19
CA SER A 146 -5.81 -29.55 16.22
C SER A 146 -4.44 -28.90 16.50
N VAL A 147 -4.36 -27.97 17.45
CA VAL A 147 -3.09 -27.32 17.83
C VAL A 147 -2.14 -28.35 18.46
N LYS A 148 -0.90 -28.39 17.94
CA LYS A 148 0.22 -29.12 18.57
C LYS A 148 0.98 -28.15 19.47
N LEU A 149 0.94 -28.40 20.78
CA LEU A 149 1.66 -27.60 21.76
C LEU A 149 3.18 -27.88 21.68
N PRO A 150 4.05 -26.86 21.85
CA PRO A 150 5.49 -27.06 22.00
C PRO A 150 5.82 -27.89 23.26
N SER A 151 7.01 -28.50 23.29
CA SER A 151 7.47 -29.24 24.47
C SER A 151 7.49 -28.36 25.72
N GLY A 152 6.87 -28.84 26.81
CA GLY A 152 6.80 -28.14 28.09
C GLY A 152 5.50 -27.38 28.36
N PHE A 153 4.56 -27.36 27.41
CA PHE A 153 3.25 -26.74 27.57
C PHE A 153 2.12 -27.78 27.61
N SER A 154 1.23 -27.67 28.59
CA SER A 154 0.10 -28.60 28.79
C SER A 154 -1.25 -28.03 28.31
N SER A 155 -1.33 -26.71 28.13
CA SER A 155 -2.54 -25.98 27.76
C SER A 155 -2.21 -24.79 26.87
N LEU A 156 -3.24 -24.24 26.20
CA LEU A 156 -3.14 -23.00 25.42
C LEU A 156 -3.03 -21.74 26.29
N GLU A 157 -3.35 -21.86 27.57
CA GLU A 157 -3.15 -20.83 28.60
C GLU A 157 -2.17 -21.39 29.62
N GLY A 158 -1.22 -20.57 30.05
CA GLY A 158 -0.23 -20.93 31.07
C GLY A 158 -0.84 -21.10 32.45
#